data_AF-X0T343-F1
#
_entry.id   AF-X0T343-F1
#
_cell.length_a   1.000
_cell.length_b   1.000
_cell.length_c   1.000
_cell.angle_alpha   90.00
_cell.angle_beta   90.00
_cell.angle_gamma   90.00
#
_symmetry.space_group_name_H-M   'P 1'
#
loop_
_entity.id
_entity.type
_entity.pdbx_description
1 polymer ?
#
loop_
_entity_poly.entity_id
_entity_poly.type
_entity_poly.pdbx_seq_one_letter_code
_entity_poly.pdbx_strand_id
1 'polypeptide(L)'
;INYDDFNPFLDRFADRLPARKQRDSAKVLEEWKLWDHIDAILSLGVTNMVNLALGAQGTGNPPANRIRGELRSKLDKHQKRDLLLLSACYDDSLADSFAVRTAQLRRKLRRFSSSALIAPALGMGISAAMLALVGTLWWKEQLTDVWFWMAMVLALLGWVPWLVRWWKCHLEARGVAKNVRVLKRDTPSLRKLFMRMTTRDLHGQPLPNKRRTDDRYELLTKFQGVLGSLGYTGIAVLVDRVDEPHLVNGSVELMRDFVWSMLDNKFLKQPGVGLKLLLASELVEHLNRESREFHQRARIDKQNMIPSLDWTGEALYDLANCRLDACAVDGQAPDLRSMFAEEVSDQRMIDAFGSLRVPRNLFKFLYRVIVAHCNSHTDADPVWSIPRETFEATLAVYSREQAAVDRGLSAS
;
A
#
# COMPACT_ATOMS: atom_id res chain seq x y z
N ILE A 1 4.95 -6.03 2.53
CA ILE A 1 4.16 -4.93 1.94
C ILE A 1 4.59 -3.68 2.69
N ASN A 2 5.17 -2.73 1.99
CA ASN A 2 5.57 -1.45 2.58
C ASN A 2 4.40 -0.50 2.36
N TYR A 3 3.77 -0.08 3.45
CA TYR A 3 2.65 0.85 3.47
C TYR A 3 3.13 2.14 4.13
N ASP A 4 4.04 2.81 3.43
CA ASP A 4 4.85 3.95 3.86
C ASP A 4 4.62 5.21 3.02
N ASP A 5 4.35 5.05 1.72
CA ASP A 5 3.92 6.16 0.85
C ASP A 5 2.38 6.25 0.79
N PHE A 6 1.79 7.15 1.57
CA PHE A 6 0.34 7.35 1.63
C PHE A 6 -0.19 8.39 0.63
N ASN A 7 0.65 9.29 0.12
CA ASN A 7 0.21 10.43 -0.70
C ASN A 7 -0.62 9.98 -1.92
N PRO A 8 -0.18 8.99 -2.74
CA PRO A 8 -0.95 8.54 -3.88
C PRO A 8 -2.36 8.04 -3.52
N PHE A 9 -2.52 7.41 -2.35
CA PHE A 9 -3.80 6.88 -1.91
C PHE A 9 -4.71 7.98 -1.34
N LEU A 10 -4.13 8.88 -0.54
CA LEU A 10 -4.81 10.02 0.07
C LEU A 10 -5.30 11.02 -0.98
N ASP A 11 -4.48 11.35 -1.98
CA ASP A 11 -4.85 12.26 -3.07
C ASP A 11 -6.02 11.71 -3.87
N ARG A 12 -5.96 10.43 -4.26
CA ARG A 12 -7.04 9.76 -5.00
C ARG A 12 -8.31 9.66 -4.19
N PHE A 13 -8.20 9.51 -2.87
CA PHE A 13 -9.34 9.49 -1.99
C PHE A 13 -9.97 10.88 -1.82
N ALA A 14 -9.14 11.91 -1.64
CA ALA A 14 -9.59 13.30 -1.57
C ALA A 14 -10.35 13.70 -2.84
N ASP A 15 -9.84 13.33 -4.03
CA ASP A 15 -10.50 13.52 -5.33
C ASP A 15 -11.93 12.95 -5.38
N ARG A 16 -12.25 11.92 -4.59
CA ARG A 16 -13.58 11.28 -4.55
C ARG A 16 -14.57 11.97 -3.62
N LEU A 17 -14.10 12.84 -2.73
CA LEU A 17 -14.93 13.57 -1.81
C LEU A 17 -15.52 14.84 -2.46
N PRO A 18 -16.62 15.39 -1.93
CA PRO A 18 -17.13 16.68 -2.41
C PRO A 18 -16.10 17.79 -2.22
N ALA A 19 -16.04 18.75 -3.16
CA ALA A 19 -15.10 19.88 -3.13
C ALA A 19 -15.09 20.67 -1.81
N ARG A 20 -16.23 20.71 -1.10
CA ARG A 20 -16.32 21.34 0.23
C ARG A 20 -15.46 20.63 1.28
N LYS A 21 -15.36 19.30 1.23
CA LYS A 21 -14.55 18.50 2.16
C LYS A 21 -13.07 18.47 1.75
N GLN A 22 -12.78 18.51 0.45
CA GLN A 22 -11.40 18.53 -0.07
C GLN A 22 -10.55 19.70 0.45
N ARG A 23 -11.18 20.84 0.77
CA ARG A 23 -10.49 22.03 1.27
C ARG A 23 -9.94 21.88 2.69
N ASP A 24 -10.37 20.86 3.42
CA ASP A 24 -10.06 20.69 4.84
C ASP A 24 -9.55 19.28 5.08
N SER A 25 -8.23 19.17 5.32
CA SER A 25 -7.56 17.89 5.53
C SER A 25 -8.16 17.08 6.68
N ALA A 26 -8.61 17.73 7.75
CA ALA A 26 -9.24 17.05 8.89
C ALA A 26 -10.50 16.29 8.45
N LYS A 27 -11.36 16.95 7.66
CA LYS A 27 -12.59 16.33 7.13
C LYS A 27 -12.32 15.20 6.14
N VAL A 28 -11.19 15.25 5.43
CA VAL A 28 -10.77 14.16 4.54
C VAL A 28 -10.33 12.96 5.36
N LEU A 29 -9.46 13.16 6.35
CA LEU A 29 -8.91 12.09 7.18
C LEU A 29 -9.97 11.47 8.10
N GLU A 30 -10.93 12.25 8.61
CA GLU A 30 -12.06 11.73 9.39
C GLU A 30 -12.91 10.70 8.60
N GLU A 31 -13.02 10.88 7.27
CA GLU A 31 -13.76 9.99 6.37
C GLU A 31 -12.97 8.74 5.97
N TRP A 32 -11.66 8.73 6.25
CA TRP A 32 -10.78 7.60 6.00
C TRP A 32 -11.05 6.50 7.03
N LYS A 33 -11.38 5.30 6.57
CA LYS A 33 -11.77 4.17 7.43
C LYS A 33 -10.86 2.97 7.22
N LEU A 34 -11.00 2.00 8.10
CA LEU A 34 -10.21 0.76 8.08
C LEU A 34 -10.24 0.05 6.72
N TRP A 35 -11.39 0.00 6.05
CA TRP A 35 -11.47 -0.65 4.74
C TRP A 35 -10.64 0.07 3.67
N ASP A 36 -10.41 1.39 3.78
CA ASP A 36 -9.57 2.12 2.84
C ASP A 36 -8.09 1.77 3.04
N HIS A 37 -7.65 1.56 4.29
CA HIS A 37 -6.32 0.99 4.58
C HIS A 37 -6.18 -0.43 4.03
N ILE A 38 -7.18 -1.30 4.25
CA ILE A 38 -7.14 -2.66 3.70
C ILE A 38 -7.11 -2.62 2.17
N ASP A 39 -7.88 -1.74 1.55
CA ASP A 39 -7.88 -1.56 0.09
C ASP A 39 -6.50 -1.10 -0.43
N ALA A 40 -5.81 -0.21 0.29
CA ALA A 40 -4.45 0.22 -0.05
C ALA A 40 -3.42 -0.91 0.13
N ILE A 41 -3.47 -1.65 1.25
CA ILE A 41 -2.61 -2.81 1.51
C ILE A 41 -2.82 -3.90 0.46
N LEU A 42 -4.07 -4.21 0.11
CA LEU A 42 -4.40 -5.15 -0.96
C LEU A 42 -3.92 -4.64 -2.31
N SER A 43 -4.04 -3.34 -2.60
CA SER A 43 -3.51 -2.75 -3.83
C SER A 43 -2.01 -3.00 -3.98
N LEU A 44 -1.24 -2.69 -2.94
CA LEU A 44 0.21 -2.88 -2.94
C LEU A 44 0.59 -4.37 -3.06
N GLY A 45 -0.04 -5.23 -2.26
CA GLY A 45 0.22 -6.66 -2.26
C GLY A 45 -0.14 -7.33 -3.59
N VAL A 46 -1.33 -7.05 -4.11
CA VAL A 46 -1.82 -7.64 -5.38
C VAL A 46 -1.01 -7.12 -6.55
N THR A 47 -0.71 -5.82 -6.62
CA THR A 47 0.09 -5.25 -7.71
C THR A 47 1.49 -5.87 -7.75
N ASN A 48 2.15 -6.01 -6.60
CA ASN A 48 3.44 -6.68 -6.51
C ASN A 48 3.35 -8.15 -6.96
N MET A 49 2.34 -8.88 -6.47
CA MET A 49 2.10 -10.26 -6.92
C MET A 49 1.93 -10.32 -8.44
N VAL A 50 1.08 -9.47 -9.03
CA VAL A 50 0.84 -9.46 -10.48
C VAL A 50 2.12 -9.12 -11.24
N ASN A 51 2.96 -8.20 -10.75
CA ASN A 51 4.27 -7.92 -11.33
C ASN A 51 5.17 -9.17 -11.34
N LEU A 52 5.26 -9.86 -10.20
CA LEU A 52 6.03 -11.11 -10.07
C LEU A 52 5.49 -12.22 -11.00
N ALA A 53 4.17 -12.34 -11.11
CA ALA A 53 3.49 -13.27 -11.99
C ALA A 53 3.74 -12.96 -13.47
N LEU A 54 3.78 -11.68 -13.85
CA LEU A 54 4.01 -11.23 -15.22
C LEU A 54 5.49 -11.30 -15.62
N GLY A 55 6.41 -11.50 -14.68
CA GLY A 55 7.83 -11.72 -14.96
C GLY A 55 8.71 -10.51 -14.69
N ALA A 56 8.17 -9.45 -14.07
CA ALA A 56 8.94 -8.31 -13.57
C ALA A 56 9.68 -8.65 -12.26
N GLN A 57 10.42 -9.77 -12.24
CA GLN A 57 11.14 -10.26 -11.06
C GLN A 57 12.43 -9.47 -10.77
N GLY A 58 12.81 -8.53 -11.64
CA GLY A 58 14.17 -7.96 -11.71
C GLY A 58 14.41 -6.61 -11.02
N THR A 59 13.40 -5.90 -10.53
CA THR A 59 13.61 -4.52 -10.03
C THR A 59 13.11 -4.36 -8.59
N GLY A 60 14.03 -4.32 -7.63
CA GLY A 60 13.76 -3.88 -6.23
C GLY A 60 13.05 -4.85 -5.30
N ASN A 61 12.59 -6.02 -5.76
CA ASN A 61 11.92 -7.00 -4.90
C ASN A 61 12.94 -7.91 -4.17
N PRO A 62 12.80 -8.09 -2.83
CA PRO A 62 13.63 -9.03 -2.08
C PRO A 62 13.58 -10.44 -2.69
N PRO A 63 14.68 -11.23 -2.64
CA PRO A 63 14.71 -12.60 -3.15
C PRO A 63 13.64 -13.50 -2.51
N ALA A 64 13.25 -13.19 -1.26
CA ALA A 64 12.17 -13.88 -0.54
C ALA A 64 10.80 -13.76 -1.24
N ASN A 65 10.58 -12.72 -2.04
CA ASN A 65 9.32 -12.47 -2.75
C ASN A 65 9.29 -13.12 -4.15
N ARG A 66 10.27 -13.94 -4.53
CA ARG A 66 10.29 -14.57 -5.84
C ARG A 66 9.34 -15.76 -5.90
N ILE A 67 8.49 -15.81 -6.92
CA ILE A 67 7.65 -16.97 -7.19
C ILE A 67 8.54 -18.10 -7.73
N ARG A 68 8.70 -19.16 -6.94
CA ARG A 68 9.44 -20.35 -7.35
C ARG A 68 8.60 -21.20 -8.30
N GLY A 69 9.08 -21.46 -9.52
CA GLY A 69 8.41 -22.33 -10.50
C GLY A 69 7.24 -21.67 -11.24
N GLU A 70 6.50 -22.47 -12.01
CA GLU A 70 5.36 -21.97 -12.81
C GLU A 70 4.15 -21.63 -11.93
N LEU A 71 3.69 -20.38 -12.01
CA LEU A 71 2.49 -19.89 -11.32
C LEU A 71 1.25 -20.78 -11.55
N ARG A 72 1.13 -21.34 -12.76
CA ARG A 72 -0.05 -22.11 -13.19
C ARG A 72 -0.18 -23.45 -12.47
N SER A 73 0.94 -24.15 -12.24
CA SER A 73 0.92 -25.49 -11.64
C SER A 73 0.62 -25.42 -10.15
N LYS A 74 0.98 -24.31 -9.49
CA LYS A 74 0.77 -24.10 -8.06
C LYS A 74 -0.64 -23.69 -7.67
N LEU A 75 -1.39 -23.04 -8.54
CA LEU A 75 -2.71 -22.50 -8.21
C LEU A 75 -3.85 -23.41 -8.68
N ASP A 76 -4.80 -23.70 -7.79
CA ASP A 76 -6.05 -24.36 -8.14
C ASP A 76 -6.99 -23.45 -8.97
N LYS A 77 -8.01 -24.03 -9.61
CA LYS A 77 -9.09 -23.33 -10.30
C LYS A 77 -9.71 -22.24 -9.43
N HIS A 78 -9.99 -22.45 -8.15
CA HIS A 78 -10.61 -21.40 -7.33
C HIS A 78 -9.64 -20.25 -7.05
N GLN A 79 -8.38 -20.54 -6.79
CA GLN A 79 -7.34 -19.54 -6.56
C GLN A 79 -7.01 -18.73 -7.82
N LYS A 80 -7.03 -19.36 -9.00
CA LYS A 80 -6.91 -18.66 -10.29
C LYS A 80 -8.03 -17.66 -10.51
N ARG A 81 -9.26 -17.97 -10.07
CA ARG A 81 -10.39 -17.04 -10.11
C ARG A 81 -10.14 -15.89 -9.14
N ASP A 82 -9.81 -16.23 -7.90
CA ASP A 82 -9.64 -15.25 -6.82
C ASP A 82 -8.52 -14.27 -7.16
N LEU A 83 -7.41 -14.75 -7.73
CA LEU A 83 -6.34 -13.88 -8.22
C LEU A 83 -6.80 -12.94 -9.35
N LEU A 84 -7.61 -13.42 -10.30
CA LEU A 84 -8.16 -12.56 -11.35
C LEU A 84 -9.15 -11.52 -10.81
N LEU A 85 -9.89 -11.87 -9.75
CA LEU A 85 -10.80 -10.95 -9.09
C LEU A 85 -10.04 -9.91 -8.27
N LEU A 86 -9.03 -10.34 -7.51
CA LEU A 86 -8.15 -9.45 -6.77
C LEU A 86 -7.43 -8.49 -7.72
N SER A 87 -6.89 -8.97 -8.85
CA SER A 87 -6.28 -8.09 -9.85
C SER A 87 -7.29 -7.10 -10.44
N ALA A 88 -8.54 -7.54 -10.65
CA ALA A 88 -9.60 -6.66 -11.15
C ALA A 88 -9.86 -5.47 -10.22
N CYS A 89 -9.86 -5.73 -8.91
CA CYS A 89 -10.21 -4.76 -7.87
C CYS A 89 -9.01 -3.94 -7.37
N TYR A 90 -7.81 -4.50 -7.37
CA TYR A 90 -6.65 -3.97 -6.63
C TYR A 90 -5.34 -3.84 -7.44
N ASP A 91 -5.17 -4.44 -8.63
CA ASP A 91 -3.95 -4.20 -9.43
C ASP A 91 -3.93 -2.75 -9.93
N ASP A 92 -2.92 -1.98 -9.55
CA ASP A 92 -2.71 -0.57 -9.88
C ASP A 92 -1.25 -0.32 -10.23
N SER A 93 -0.87 -0.74 -11.44
CA SER A 93 0.48 -0.54 -11.98
C SER A 93 0.54 0.73 -12.82
N LEU A 94 1.62 1.50 -12.64
CA LEU A 94 1.92 2.69 -13.46
C LEU A 94 2.58 2.32 -14.81
N ALA A 95 3.10 1.10 -14.95
CA ALA A 95 3.91 0.72 -16.11
C ALA A 95 3.07 0.35 -17.36
N ASP A 96 1.91 -0.26 -17.16
CA ASP A 96 1.07 -0.78 -18.25
C ASP A 96 -0.41 -0.48 -18.00
N SER A 97 -1.18 -0.39 -19.09
CA SER A 97 -2.64 -0.27 -18.97
C SER A 97 -3.30 -1.51 -18.33
N PHE A 98 -4.33 -1.26 -17.51
CA PHE A 98 -5.11 -2.29 -16.82
C PHE A 98 -5.61 -3.41 -17.76
N ALA A 99 -6.09 -3.05 -18.95
CA ALA A 99 -6.62 -4.00 -19.92
C ALA A 99 -5.55 -4.97 -20.45
N VAL A 100 -4.35 -4.47 -20.72
CA VAL A 100 -3.21 -5.27 -21.21
C VAL A 100 -2.73 -6.22 -20.13
N ARG A 101 -2.48 -5.72 -18.91
CA ARG A 101 -2.03 -6.55 -17.78
C ARG A 101 -3.01 -7.66 -17.44
N THR A 102 -4.29 -7.32 -17.37
CA THR A 102 -5.35 -8.31 -17.13
C THR A 102 -5.39 -9.38 -18.23
N ALA A 103 -5.21 -9.00 -19.49
CA ALA A 103 -5.16 -9.96 -20.60
C ALA A 103 -3.92 -10.86 -20.51
N GLN A 104 -2.76 -10.32 -20.18
CA GLN A 104 -1.52 -11.08 -19.98
C GLN A 104 -1.66 -12.06 -18.81
N LEU A 105 -2.17 -11.61 -17.66
CA LEU A 105 -2.40 -12.45 -16.49
C LEU A 105 -3.36 -13.59 -16.81
N ARG A 106 -4.47 -13.29 -17.52
CA ARG A 106 -5.42 -14.31 -17.97
C ARG A 106 -4.78 -15.34 -18.90
N ARG A 107 -3.92 -14.90 -19.83
CA ARG A 107 -3.16 -15.80 -20.72
C ARG A 107 -2.24 -16.71 -19.92
N LYS A 108 -1.48 -16.18 -18.95
CA LYS A 108 -0.60 -16.98 -18.08
C LYS A 108 -1.36 -18.00 -17.24
N LEU A 109 -2.52 -17.61 -16.70
CA LEU A 109 -3.38 -18.52 -15.92
C LEU A 109 -4.18 -19.51 -16.80
N ARG A 110 -4.18 -19.33 -18.14
CA ARG A 110 -4.97 -20.06 -19.14
C ARG A 110 -6.46 -20.20 -18.78
N ARG A 111 -7.02 -19.20 -18.07
CA ARG A 111 -8.44 -19.22 -17.69
C ARG A 111 -9.27 -18.51 -18.76
N PHE A 112 -9.82 -19.28 -19.67
CA PHE A 112 -10.80 -18.82 -20.64
C PHE A 112 -12.19 -19.28 -20.19
N SER A 113 -13.12 -18.33 -20.11
CA SER A 113 -14.52 -18.62 -19.78
C SER A 113 -15.30 -18.77 -21.09
N SER A 114 -15.48 -20.00 -21.55
CA SER A 114 -16.36 -20.30 -22.69
C SER A 114 -17.80 -19.93 -22.39
N SER A 115 -18.23 -20.08 -21.13
CA SER A 115 -19.60 -19.72 -20.71
C SER A 115 -19.87 -18.21 -20.74
N ALA A 116 -18.83 -17.36 -20.78
CA ALA A 116 -19.00 -15.94 -21.02
C ALA A 116 -19.48 -15.61 -22.44
N LEU A 117 -19.21 -16.49 -23.40
CA LEU A 117 -19.56 -16.32 -24.82
C LEU A 117 -20.96 -16.87 -25.15
N ILE A 118 -21.59 -17.64 -24.27
CA ILE A 118 -22.92 -18.24 -24.53
C ILE A 118 -24.00 -17.17 -24.73
N ALA A 119 -24.06 -16.17 -23.85
CA ALA A 119 -25.07 -15.11 -23.94
C ALA A 119 -24.99 -14.30 -25.26
N PRO A 120 -23.82 -13.79 -25.69
CA PRO A 120 -23.73 -13.12 -26.99
C PRO A 120 -23.90 -14.09 -28.17
N ALA A 121 -23.44 -15.34 -28.07
CA ALA A 121 -23.62 -16.33 -29.12
C ALA A 121 -25.09 -16.71 -29.34
N LEU A 122 -25.88 -16.81 -28.26
CA LEU A 122 -27.32 -17.04 -28.34
C LEU A 122 -28.04 -15.88 -29.03
N GLY A 123 -27.72 -14.64 -28.66
CA GLY A 123 -28.27 -13.44 -29.31
C GLY A 123 -27.92 -13.37 -30.80
N MET A 124 -26.66 -13.64 -31.16
CA MET A 124 -26.23 -13.71 -32.55
C MET A 124 -26.90 -14.86 -33.31
N GLY A 125 -27.03 -16.04 -32.72
CA GLY A 125 -27.67 -17.21 -33.33
C GLY A 125 -29.15 -16.99 -33.61
N ILE A 126 -29.89 -16.44 -32.64
CA ILE A 126 -31.31 -16.08 -32.82
C ILE A 126 -31.44 -14.99 -33.90
N SER A 127 -30.59 -13.96 -33.88
CA SER A 127 -30.62 -12.89 -34.88
C SER A 127 -30.35 -13.42 -36.29
N ALA A 128 -29.37 -14.31 -36.45
CA ALA A 128 -29.05 -14.94 -37.73
C ALA A 128 -30.19 -15.86 -38.23
N ALA A 129 -30.80 -16.63 -37.33
CA ALA A 129 -31.95 -17.47 -37.66
C ALA A 129 -33.16 -16.64 -38.11
N MET A 130 -33.43 -15.51 -37.44
CA MET A 130 -34.50 -14.58 -37.81
C MET A 130 -34.22 -13.91 -39.17
N LEU A 131 -32.98 -13.50 -39.43
CA LEU A 131 -32.58 -12.95 -40.74
C LEU A 131 -32.72 -13.98 -41.87
N ALA A 132 -32.32 -15.23 -41.63
CA ALA A 132 -32.50 -16.31 -42.60
C ALA A 132 -33.99 -16.58 -42.87
N LEU A 133 -34.83 -16.59 -41.83
CA LEU A 133 -36.28 -16.75 -41.97
C LEU A 133 -36.88 -15.63 -42.83
N VAL A 134 -36.57 -14.37 -42.54
CA VAL A 134 -37.03 -13.22 -43.34
C VAL A 134 -36.56 -13.33 -44.79
N GLY A 135 -35.28 -13.68 -45.02
CA GLY A 135 -34.75 -13.86 -46.37
C GLY A 135 -35.45 -14.98 -47.16
N THR A 136 -35.77 -16.11 -46.52
CA THR A 136 -36.50 -17.21 -47.17
C THR A 136 -37.95 -16.87 -47.48
N LEU A 137 -38.62 -16.12 -46.59
CA LEU A 137 -40.00 -15.66 -46.81
C LEU A 137 -40.05 -14.59 -47.90
N TRP A 138 -39.06 -13.72 -47.96
CA TRP A 138 -38.91 -12.72 -49.02
C TRP A 138 -38.67 -13.36 -50.39
N TRP A 139 -37.77 -14.34 -50.48
CA TRP A 139 -37.50 -15.09 -51.72
C TRP A 139 -38.73 -15.83 -52.25
N LYS A 140 -39.61 -16.30 -51.35
CA LYS A 140 -40.86 -16.99 -51.71
C LYS A 140 -42.04 -16.04 -51.93
N GLU A 141 -41.83 -14.72 -51.90
CA GLU A 141 -42.89 -13.70 -51.99
C GLU A 141 -44.00 -13.83 -50.91
N GLN A 142 -43.70 -14.48 -49.79
CA GLN A 142 -44.62 -14.74 -48.67
C GLN A 142 -44.37 -13.83 -47.46
N LEU A 143 -43.50 -12.82 -47.62
CA LEU A 143 -43.17 -11.91 -46.52
C LEU A 143 -44.31 -10.93 -46.29
N THR A 144 -45.03 -11.10 -45.18
CA THR A 144 -45.98 -10.11 -44.69
C THR A 144 -45.33 -9.20 -43.63
N ASP A 145 -45.90 -8.01 -43.44
CA ASP A 145 -45.47 -7.06 -42.39
C ASP A 145 -45.42 -7.71 -41.01
N VAL A 146 -46.35 -8.63 -40.72
CA VAL A 146 -46.45 -9.35 -39.44
C VAL A 146 -45.21 -10.23 -39.21
N TRP A 147 -44.76 -10.98 -40.21
CA TRP A 147 -43.57 -11.84 -40.08
C TRP A 147 -42.29 -11.02 -39.93
N PHE A 148 -42.19 -9.88 -40.62
CA PHE A 148 -41.06 -8.97 -40.48
C PHE A 148 -40.95 -8.39 -39.06
N TRP A 149 -42.04 -7.83 -38.52
CA TRP A 149 -42.05 -7.28 -37.16
C TRP A 149 -41.84 -8.35 -36.09
N MET A 150 -42.42 -9.54 -36.27
CA MET A 150 -42.22 -10.66 -35.34
C MET A 150 -40.76 -11.13 -35.33
N ALA A 151 -40.11 -11.23 -36.49
CA ALA A 151 -38.70 -11.57 -36.58
C ALA A 151 -37.81 -10.53 -35.87
N MET A 152 -38.12 -9.23 -36.01
CA MET A 152 -37.42 -8.17 -35.29
C MET A 152 -37.59 -8.27 -33.76
N VAL A 153 -38.81 -8.49 -33.28
CA VAL A 153 -39.08 -8.63 -31.84
C VAL A 153 -38.35 -9.84 -31.25
N LEU A 154 -38.41 -10.99 -31.93
CA LEU A 154 -37.71 -12.21 -31.49
C LEU A 154 -36.19 -12.05 -31.50
N ALA A 155 -35.63 -11.38 -32.52
CA ALA A 155 -34.21 -11.03 -32.56
C ALA A 155 -33.83 -10.17 -31.35
N LEU A 156 -34.63 -9.15 -31.01
CA LEU A 156 -34.40 -8.25 -29.88
C LEU A 156 -34.52 -8.99 -28.53
N LEU A 157 -35.49 -9.89 -28.39
CA LEU A 157 -35.65 -10.76 -27.21
C LEU A 157 -34.45 -11.69 -27.02
N GLY A 158 -33.83 -12.15 -28.10
CA GLY A 158 -32.60 -12.97 -28.05
C GLY A 158 -31.41 -12.28 -27.36
N TRP A 159 -31.36 -10.94 -27.36
CA TRP A 159 -30.30 -10.16 -26.70
C TRP A 159 -30.59 -9.86 -25.21
N VAL A 160 -31.81 -10.11 -24.73
CA VAL A 160 -32.20 -9.82 -23.34
C VAL A 160 -31.27 -10.46 -22.30
N PRO A 161 -30.88 -11.75 -22.39
CA PRO A 161 -29.97 -12.36 -21.42
C PRO A 161 -28.59 -11.67 -21.36
N TRP A 162 -28.09 -11.22 -22.51
CA TRP A 162 -26.82 -10.48 -22.59
C TRP A 162 -26.96 -9.09 -21.97
N LEU A 163 -28.05 -8.36 -22.27
CA LEU A 163 -28.33 -7.04 -21.72
C LEU A 163 -28.50 -7.08 -20.19
N VAL A 164 -29.25 -8.06 -19.67
CA VAL A 164 -29.40 -8.26 -18.22
C VAL A 164 -28.05 -8.51 -17.55
N ARG A 165 -27.20 -9.35 -18.15
CA ARG A 165 -25.85 -9.61 -17.64
C ARG A 165 -24.96 -8.38 -17.71
N TRP A 166 -25.02 -7.64 -18.81
CA TRP A 166 -24.28 -6.38 -18.99
C TRP A 166 -24.67 -5.37 -17.92
N TRP A 167 -25.97 -5.21 -17.66
CA TRP A 167 -26.49 -4.31 -16.64
C TRP A 167 -26.03 -4.70 -15.25
N LYS A 168 -26.16 -5.97 -14.86
CA LYS A 168 -25.65 -6.48 -13.58
C LYS A 168 -24.16 -6.23 -13.41
N CYS A 169 -23.35 -6.59 -14.41
CA CYS A 169 -21.89 -6.36 -14.36
C CYS A 169 -21.56 -4.86 -14.32
N HIS A 170 -22.36 -4.00 -14.95
CA HIS A 170 -22.19 -2.56 -14.90
C HIS A 170 -22.48 -2.01 -13.49
N LEU A 171 -23.56 -2.43 -12.85
CA LEU A 171 -23.89 -2.05 -11.48
C LEU A 171 -22.80 -2.51 -10.50
N GLU A 172 -22.33 -3.75 -10.61
CA GLU A 172 -21.23 -4.27 -9.78
C GLU A 172 -19.93 -3.50 -10.00
N ALA A 173 -19.57 -3.25 -11.27
CA ALA A 173 -18.37 -2.48 -11.60
C ALA A 173 -18.46 -1.04 -11.08
N ARG A 174 -19.63 -0.40 -11.20
CA ARG A 174 -19.87 0.94 -10.68
C ARG A 174 -19.84 0.96 -9.15
N GLY A 175 -20.37 -0.08 -8.50
CA GLY A 175 -20.30 -0.28 -7.06
C GLY A 175 -18.87 -0.35 -6.56
N VAL A 176 -18.04 -1.21 -7.17
CA VAL A 176 -16.61 -1.32 -6.86
C VAL A 176 -15.89 0.01 -7.12
N ALA A 177 -16.09 0.62 -8.29
CA ALA A 177 -15.43 1.88 -8.65
C ALA A 177 -15.83 3.06 -7.75
N LYS A 178 -16.99 3.00 -7.08
CA LYS A 178 -17.45 4.01 -6.12
C LYS A 178 -16.92 3.76 -4.70
N ASN A 179 -16.78 2.51 -4.29
CA ASN A 179 -16.46 2.16 -2.89
C ASN A 179 -14.97 1.85 -2.66
N VAL A 180 -14.23 1.44 -3.68
CA VAL A 180 -12.76 1.42 -3.62
C VAL A 180 -12.28 2.84 -3.92
N ARG A 181 -12.14 3.64 -2.85
CA ARG A 181 -11.88 5.08 -2.93
C ARG A 181 -10.42 5.42 -3.20
N VAL A 182 -9.52 4.55 -2.73
CA VAL A 182 -8.06 4.75 -2.81
C VAL A 182 -7.48 4.52 -4.21
N LEU A 183 -8.28 3.98 -5.15
CA LEU A 183 -7.87 3.66 -6.52
C LEU A 183 -8.77 4.34 -7.56
N LYS A 184 -8.18 4.71 -8.70
CA LYS A 184 -8.91 5.23 -9.87
C LYS A 184 -9.33 4.05 -10.75
N ARG A 185 -10.54 3.53 -10.53
CA ARG A 185 -11.10 2.39 -11.29
C ARG A 185 -12.03 2.86 -12.40
N ASP A 186 -11.66 2.53 -13.64
CA ASP A 186 -12.51 2.76 -14.81
C ASP A 186 -13.64 1.72 -14.87
N THR A 187 -14.89 2.21 -14.80
CA THR A 187 -16.09 1.35 -14.75
C THR A 187 -16.26 0.51 -16.04
N PRO A 188 -16.13 1.08 -17.27
CA PRO A 188 -16.11 0.31 -18.50
C PRO A 188 -15.10 -0.84 -18.52
N SER A 189 -13.86 -0.59 -18.09
CA SER A 189 -12.81 -1.60 -18.06
C SER A 189 -13.12 -2.74 -17.08
N LEU A 190 -13.59 -2.40 -15.88
CA LEU A 190 -13.99 -3.38 -14.87
C LEU A 190 -15.22 -4.20 -15.32
N ARG A 191 -16.21 -3.55 -15.93
CA ARG A 191 -17.39 -4.23 -16.53
C ARG A 191 -16.96 -5.22 -17.61
N LYS A 192 -16.06 -4.84 -18.51
CA LYS A 192 -15.54 -5.73 -19.57
C LYS A 192 -14.88 -6.98 -18.96
N LEU A 193 -14.20 -6.83 -17.83
CA LEU A 193 -13.59 -7.95 -17.12
C LEU A 193 -14.64 -8.85 -16.44
N PHE A 194 -15.61 -8.28 -15.72
CA PHE A 194 -16.70 -9.05 -15.11
C PHE A 194 -17.55 -9.80 -16.15
N MET A 195 -17.81 -9.19 -17.31
CA MET A 195 -18.48 -9.87 -18.43
C MET A 195 -17.71 -11.09 -18.94
N ARG A 196 -16.37 -11.12 -18.79
CA ARG A 196 -15.51 -12.25 -19.18
C ARG A 196 -15.42 -13.33 -18.10
N MET A 197 -15.87 -13.07 -16.86
CA MET A 197 -15.95 -14.08 -15.79
C MET A 197 -17.26 -14.85 -15.90
N THR A 198 -17.30 -16.11 -15.45
CA THR A 198 -18.57 -16.88 -15.45
C THR A 198 -19.53 -16.31 -14.39
N THR A 199 -20.85 -16.40 -14.58
CA THR A 199 -21.82 -15.97 -13.56
C THR A 199 -21.64 -16.73 -12.24
N ARG A 200 -21.30 -18.02 -12.31
CA ARG A 200 -21.02 -18.85 -11.12
C ARG A 200 -19.75 -18.41 -10.39
N ASP A 201 -18.75 -17.95 -11.13
CA ASP A 201 -17.51 -17.45 -10.53
C ASP A 201 -17.73 -16.10 -9.83
N LEU A 202 -18.62 -15.23 -10.34
CA LEU A 202 -18.88 -13.91 -9.76
C LEU A 202 -19.92 -13.96 -8.62
N HIS A 203 -20.88 -14.87 -8.70
CA HIS A 203 -21.93 -15.01 -7.70
C HIS A 203 -21.34 -15.40 -6.33
N GLY A 204 -21.77 -14.71 -5.27
CA GLY A 204 -21.30 -14.96 -3.91
C GLY A 204 -19.84 -14.59 -3.66
N GLN A 205 -19.19 -13.82 -4.54
CA GLN A 205 -17.87 -13.28 -4.26
C GLN A 205 -17.97 -12.00 -3.42
N PRO A 206 -17.00 -11.76 -2.52
CA PRO A 206 -16.92 -10.56 -1.69
C PRO A 206 -16.43 -9.37 -2.52
N LEU A 207 -17.27 -8.86 -3.42
CA LEU A 207 -16.93 -7.66 -4.18
C LEU A 207 -16.90 -6.45 -3.23
N PRO A 208 -15.91 -5.55 -3.32
CA PRO A 208 -15.87 -4.33 -2.52
C PRO A 208 -16.86 -3.28 -3.06
N ASN A 209 -18.13 -3.65 -3.21
CA ASN A 209 -19.20 -2.85 -3.79
C ASN A 209 -20.08 -2.14 -2.74
N LYS A 210 -19.83 -2.40 -1.45
CA LYS A 210 -20.52 -1.81 -0.29
C LYS A 210 -19.50 -1.15 0.64
N ARG A 211 -19.93 -0.30 1.57
CA ARG A 211 -19.07 0.29 2.61
C ARG A 211 -19.04 -0.59 3.86
N ARG A 212 -18.40 -1.77 3.77
CA ARG A 212 -18.32 -2.74 4.88
C ARG A 212 -16.96 -3.43 4.93
N THR A 213 -16.42 -3.63 6.13
CA THR A 213 -15.08 -4.21 6.28
C THR A 213 -15.05 -5.72 6.01
N ASP A 214 -16.14 -6.45 6.21
CA ASP A 214 -16.17 -7.91 6.10
C ASP A 214 -15.80 -8.44 4.71
N ASP A 215 -16.24 -7.77 3.63
CA ASP A 215 -15.82 -8.15 2.27
C ASP A 215 -14.30 -8.05 2.10
N ARG A 216 -13.68 -7.04 2.70
CA ARG A 216 -12.24 -6.78 2.55
C ARG A 216 -11.44 -7.81 3.34
N TYR A 217 -11.93 -8.24 4.50
CA TYR A 217 -11.34 -9.36 5.23
C TYR A 217 -11.41 -10.66 4.42
N GLU A 218 -12.53 -10.92 3.73
CA GLU A 218 -12.62 -12.10 2.86
C GLU A 218 -11.69 -12.00 1.65
N LEU A 219 -11.56 -10.82 1.03
CA LEU A 219 -10.60 -10.57 -0.05
C LEU A 219 -9.15 -10.75 0.42
N LEU A 220 -8.83 -10.30 1.64
CA LEU A 220 -7.52 -10.53 2.25
C LEU A 220 -7.27 -12.02 2.51
N THR A 221 -8.26 -12.75 3.01
CA THR A 221 -8.20 -14.20 3.20
C THR A 221 -7.98 -14.93 1.87
N LYS A 222 -8.68 -14.50 0.80
CA LYS A 222 -8.48 -15.03 -0.55
C LYS A 222 -7.07 -14.75 -1.08
N PHE A 223 -6.55 -13.56 -0.81
CA PHE A 223 -5.18 -13.20 -1.18
C PHE A 223 -4.16 -14.08 -0.44
N GLN A 224 -4.34 -14.30 0.86
CA GLN A 224 -3.54 -15.23 1.64
C GLN A 224 -3.62 -16.67 1.10
N GLY A 225 -4.81 -17.13 0.72
CA GLY A 225 -4.98 -18.44 0.11
C GLY A 225 -4.20 -18.60 -1.20
N VAL A 226 -4.17 -17.55 -2.03
CA VAL A 226 -3.33 -17.52 -3.25
C VAL A 226 -1.84 -17.56 -2.88
N LEU A 227 -1.41 -16.75 -1.92
CA LEU A 227 -0.01 -16.68 -1.49
C LEU A 227 0.47 -18.01 -0.85
N GLY A 228 -0.39 -18.67 -0.05
CA GLY A 228 -0.09 -19.94 0.59
C GLY A 228 0.28 -21.02 -0.43
N SER A 229 -0.49 -21.15 -1.52
CA SER A 229 -0.17 -22.10 -2.60
C SER A 229 1.08 -21.76 -3.39
N LEU A 230 1.55 -20.50 -3.34
CA LEU A 230 2.82 -20.11 -3.94
C LEU A 230 4.03 -20.45 -3.05
N GLY A 231 3.78 -20.76 -1.77
CA GLY A 231 4.78 -21.12 -0.77
C GLY A 231 5.07 -20.02 0.25
N TYR A 232 4.25 -18.96 0.31
CA TYR A 232 4.40 -17.92 1.32
C TYR A 232 3.67 -18.30 2.61
N THR A 233 4.31 -18.07 3.75
CA THR A 233 3.74 -18.38 5.07
C THR A 233 2.72 -17.33 5.55
N GLY A 234 2.89 -16.07 5.14
CA GLY A 234 2.03 -14.98 5.58
C GLY A 234 2.40 -13.65 4.92
N ILE A 235 1.77 -12.59 5.39
CA ILE A 235 1.93 -11.22 4.89
C ILE A 235 2.50 -10.37 6.03
N ALA A 236 3.68 -9.76 5.83
CA ALA A 236 4.16 -8.69 6.70
C ALA A 236 3.79 -7.34 6.09
N VAL A 237 3.11 -6.50 6.86
CA VAL A 237 2.77 -5.11 6.53
C VAL A 237 3.55 -4.19 7.45
N LEU A 238 4.46 -3.41 6.87
CA LEU A 238 5.17 -2.34 7.56
C LEU A 238 4.45 -1.04 7.27
N VAL A 239 3.98 -0.37 8.32
CA VAL A 239 3.36 0.96 8.25
C VAL A 239 4.34 1.92 8.89
N ASP A 240 4.77 2.92 8.15
CA ASP A 240 5.80 3.89 8.56
C ASP A 240 5.49 5.25 7.91
N ARG A 241 6.17 6.33 8.31
CA ARG A 241 6.08 7.66 7.70
C ARG A 241 4.67 8.24 7.64
N VAL A 242 3.92 8.06 8.72
CA VAL A 242 2.52 8.52 8.80
C VAL A 242 2.40 10.04 8.93
N ASP A 243 3.47 10.70 9.35
CA ASP A 243 3.63 12.13 9.50
C ASP A 243 3.94 12.86 8.17
N GLU A 244 4.59 12.18 7.22
CA GLU A 244 5.04 12.74 5.93
C GLU A 244 3.94 13.17 4.94
N PRO A 245 2.73 12.56 4.88
CA PRO A 245 1.75 12.90 3.86
C PRO A 245 1.30 14.35 3.94
N HIS A 246 1.09 14.97 2.77
CA HIS A 246 0.78 16.40 2.68
C HIS A 246 -0.52 16.78 3.40
N LEU A 247 -1.50 15.87 3.48
CA LEU A 247 -2.74 16.08 4.22
C LEU A 247 -2.55 16.06 5.73
N VAL A 248 -1.52 15.38 6.23
CA VAL A 248 -1.23 15.25 7.66
C VAL A 248 -0.29 16.38 8.10
N ASN A 249 0.77 16.63 7.32
CA ASN A 249 1.73 17.71 7.54
C ASN A 249 2.31 17.74 8.97
N GLY A 250 2.64 16.56 9.51
CA GLY A 250 3.16 16.40 10.88
C GLY A 250 2.19 16.71 12.02
N SER A 251 0.92 17.04 11.74
CA SER A 251 -0.07 17.30 12.80
C SER A 251 -0.46 16.01 13.52
N VAL A 252 -0.30 15.99 14.84
CA VAL A 252 -0.60 14.83 15.70
C VAL A 252 -2.08 14.46 15.66
N GLU A 253 -2.97 15.45 15.61
CA GLU A 253 -4.42 15.21 15.53
C GLU A 253 -4.81 14.56 14.21
N LEU A 254 -4.21 15.01 13.10
CA LEU A 254 -4.47 14.45 11.78
C LEU A 254 -3.88 13.05 11.62
N MET A 255 -2.69 12.80 12.20
CA MET A 255 -2.10 11.46 12.30
C MET A 255 -3.03 10.51 13.07
N ARG A 256 -3.58 10.97 14.20
CA ARG A 256 -4.54 10.22 15.01
C ARG A 256 -5.76 9.82 14.17
N ASP A 257 -6.40 10.79 13.52
CA ASP A 257 -7.60 10.55 12.72
C ASP A 257 -7.37 9.54 11.59
N PHE A 258 -6.18 9.59 10.98
CA PHE A 258 -5.78 8.66 9.95
C PHE A 258 -5.59 7.22 10.48
N VAL A 259 -4.83 7.04 11.58
CA VAL A 259 -4.38 5.71 12.02
C VAL A 259 -5.36 4.99 12.93
N TRP A 260 -6.21 5.71 13.67
CA TRP A 260 -7.02 5.11 14.75
C TRP A 260 -7.90 3.94 14.30
N SER A 261 -8.33 3.96 13.04
CA SER A 261 -9.15 2.88 12.47
C SER A 261 -8.39 1.55 12.34
N MET A 262 -7.05 1.59 12.23
CA MET A 262 -6.17 0.42 12.17
C MET A 262 -5.95 -0.24 13.53
N LEU A 263 -6.17 0.47 14.64
CA LEU A 263 -5.99 -0.06 15.99
C LEU A 263 -7.10 -1.03 16.43
N ASP A 264 -7.90 -1.55 15.49
CA ASP A 264 -8.95 -2.51 15.78
C ASP A 264 -8.37 -3.92 16.03
N ASN A 265 -8.76 -4.57 17.13
CA ASN A 265 -8.24 -5.89 17.47
C ASN A 265 -8.56 -6.96 16.40
N LYS A 266 -9.68 -6.85 15.68
CA LYS A 266 -10.02 -7.78 14.59
C LYS A 266 -9.02 -7.64 13.44
N PHE A 267 -8.52 -6.43 13.17
CA PHE A 267 -7.52 -6.19 12.13
C PHE A 267 -6.12 -6.61 12.58
N LEU A 268 -5.71 -6.21 13.79
CA LEU A 268 -4.37 -6.51 14.32
C LEU A 268 -4.11 -8.01 14.52
N LYS A 269 -5.15 -8.80 14.78
CA LYS A 269 -5.05 -10.26 15.00
C LYS A 269 -5.53 -11.11 13.83
N GLN A 270 -5.50 -10.56 12.62
CA GLN A 270 -5.79 -11.35 11.41
C GLN A 270 -4.79 -12.51 11.28
N PRO A 271 -5.26 -13.78 11.16
CA PRO A 271 -4.38 -14.92 10.99
C PRO A 271 -3.51 -14.76 9.74
N GLY A 272 -2.20 -15.04 9.83
CA GLY A 272 -1.29 -14.96 8.68
C GLY A 272 -0.96 -13.54 8.20
N VAL A 273 -1.32 -12.49 8.96
CA VAL A 273 -0.88 -11.11 8.73
C VAL A 273 -0.11 -10.61 9.95
N GLY A 274 1.13 -10.18 9.75
CA GLY A 274 1.91 -9.44 10.73
C GLY A 274 1.88 -7.96 10.41
N LEU A 275 1.39 -7.14 11.34
CA LEU A 275 1.35 -5.68 11.22
C LEU A 275 2.42 -5.08 12.13
N LYS A 276 3.32 -4.28 11.55
CA LYS A 276 4.28 -3.47 12.30
C LYS A 276 3.95 -2.00 12.03
N LEU A 277 3.37 -1.35 13.03
CA LEU A 277 3.00 0.06 12.98
C LEU A 277 4.11 0.88 13.64
N LEU A 278 4.90 1.58 12.84
CA LEU A 278 5.87 2.57 13.28
C LEU A 278 5.17 3.93 13.26
N LEU A 279 4.74 4.37 14.43
CA LEU A 279 3.93 5.57 14.60
C LEU A 279 4.71 6.61 15.41
N ALA A 280 4.35 7.89 15.23
CA ALA A 280 4.90 8.98 16.00
C ALA A 280 4.64 8.79 17.50
N SER A 281 5.65 9.02 18.34
CA SER A 281 5.59 8.82 19.79
C SER A 281 4.54 9.69 20.50
N GLU A 282 4.25 10.85 19.93
CA GLU A 282 3.27 11.83 20.38
C GLU A 282 1.85 11.23 20.42
N LEU A 283 1.57 10.23 19.57
CA LEU A 283 0.29 9.53 19.55
C LEU A 283 0.05 8.68 20.81
N VAL A 284 1.10 8.33 21.56
CA VAL A 284 0.96 7.57 22.82
C VAL A 284 0.15 8.36 23.85
N GLU A 285 0.31 9.68 23.90
CA GLU A 285 -0.45 10.52 24.83
C GLU A 285 -1.94 10.51 24.46
N HIS A 286 -2.26 10.64 23.16
CA HIS A 286 -3.63 10.52 22.67
C HIS A 286 -4.21 9.14 22.96
N LEU A 287 -3.43 8.08 22.75
CA LEU A 287 -3.84 6.71 23.01
C LEU A 287 -4.17 6.48 24.48
N ASN A 288 -3.40 7.03 25.41
CA ASN A 288 -3.63 6.88 26.85
C ASN A 288 -4.84 7.68 27.36
N ARG A 289 -5.21 8.75 26.65
CA ARG A 289 -6.38 9.60 26.97
C ARG A 289 -7.68 9.10 26.35
N GLU A 290 -7.64 7.99 25.60
CA GLU A 290 -8.81 7.48 24.90
C GLU A 290 -9.89 6.89 25.82
N SER A 291 -11.08 6.73 25.24
CA SER A 291 -12.23 6.18 25.95
C SER A 291 -12.05 4.70 26.34
N ARG A 292 -12.73 4.28 27.41
CA ARG A 292 -12.77 2.87 27.84
C ARG A 292 -13.29 1.95 26.72
N GLU A 293 -14.26 2.41 25.94
CA GLU A 293 -14.80 1.66 24.79
C GLU A 293 -13.74 1.41 23.72
N PHE A 294 -12.93 2.43 23.42
CA PHE A 294 -11.81 2.30 22.49
C PHE A 294 -10.81 1.24 22.97
N HIS A 295 -10.37 1.32 24.23
CA HIS A 295 -9.41 0.35 24.77
C HIS A 295 -9.94 -1.09 24.77
N GLN A 296 -11.23 -1.29 25.03
CA GLN A 296 -11.87 -2.61 24.96
C GLN A 296 -11.90 -3.17 23.53
N ARG A 297 -12.14 -2.32 22.52
CA ARG A 297 -12.15 -2.72 21.11
C ARG A 297 -10.74 -2.97 20.57
N ALA A 298 -9.80 -2.08 20.86
CA ALA A 298 -8.43 -2.15 20.37
C ALA A 298 -7.61 -3.24 21.08
N ARG A 299 -7.92 -3.49 22.36
CA ARG A 299 -7.20 -4.44 23.23
C ARG A 299 -5.69 -4.25 23.16
N ILE A 300 -5.24 -3.01 23.28
CA ILE A 300 -3.81 -2.62 23.23
C ILE A 300 -2.99 -3.44 24.22
N ASP A 301 -3.57 -3.76 25.39
CA ASP A 301 -3.01 -4.63 26.44
C ASP A 301 -2.59 -6.02 25.93
N LYS A 302 -3.24 -6.52 24.87
CA LYS A 302 -2.94 -7.81 24.25
C LYS A 302 -2.17 -7.69 22.95
N GLN A 303 -1.65 -6.51 22.65
CA GLN A 303 -0.77 -6.26 21.52
C GLN A 303 0.66 -6.06 22.02
N ASN A 304 1.65 -6.34 21.17
CA ASN A 304 3.06 -6.12 21.48
C ASN A 304 3.43 -4.64 21.27
N MET A 305 2.80 -3.74 22.03
CA MET A 305 3.07 -2.31 21.95
C MET A 305 4.41 -1.99 22.60
N ILE A 306 5.26 -1.24 21.88
CA ILE A 306 6.49 -0.65 22.41
C ILE A 306 6.25 0.87 22.44
N PRO A 307 6.20 1.51 23.62
CA PRO A 307 5.82 2.93 23.72
C PRO A 307 6.80 3.90 23.05
N SER A 308 8.10 3.64 23.14
CA SER A 308 9.15 4.43 22.51
C SER A 308 10.24 3.53 21.95
N LEU A 309 10.83 3.95 20.84
CA LEU A 309 12.05 3.37 20.28
C LEU A 309 13.16 4.40 20.45
N ASP A 310 13.88 4.29 21.56
CA ASP A 310 14.95 5.23 21.91
C ASP A 310 16.29 4.72 21.40
N TRP A 311 17.13 5.63 20.91
CA TRP A 311 18.51 5.31 20.54
C TRP A 311 19.40 5.42 21.78
N THR A 312 20.12 4.36 22.11
CA THR A 312 21.12 4.39 23.18
C THR A 312 22.43 5.02 22.68
N GLY A 313 23.28 5.47 23.60
CA GLY A 313 24.58 6.03 23.26
C GLY A 313 25.47 5.03 22.49
N GLU A 314 25.41 3.75 22.87
CA GLU A 314 26.12 2.66 22.21
C GLU A 314 25.58 2.43 20.79
N ALA A 315 24.26 2.37 20.61
CA ALA A 315 23.67 2.21 19.28
C ALA A 315 23.99 3.39 18.36
N LEU A 316 24.09 4.60 18.90
CA LEU A 316 24.49 5.80 18.17
C LEU A 316 25.99 5.78 17.81
N TYR A 317 26.84 5.33 18.72
CA TYR A 317 28.26 5.12 18.48
C TYR A 317 28.48 4.08 17.37
N ASP A 318 27.83 2.92 17.47
CA ASP A 318 27.88 1.87 16.46
C ASP A 318 27.37 2.36 15.11
N LEU A 319 26.29 3.15 15.10
CA LEU A 319 25.75 3.74 13.87
C LEU A 319 26.73 4.72 13.21
N ALA A 320 27.44 5.54 14.00
CA ALA A 320 28.46 6.43 13.48
C ALA A 320 29.63 5.64 12.86
N ASN A 321 30.11 4.60 13.54
CA ASN A 321 31.15 3.71 13.01
C ASN A 321 30.70 2.98 11.74
N CYS A 322 29.47 2.43 11.71
CA CYS A 322 28.91 1.81 10.50
C CYS A 322 28.87 2.78 9.31
N ARG A 323 28.63 4.08 9.56
CA ARG A 323 28.61 5.10 8.51
C ARG A 323 30.00 5.46 8.01
N LEU A 324 31.01 5.48 8.89
CA LEU A 324 32.40 5.68 8.50
C LEU A 324 32.90 4.49 7.67
N ASP A 325 32.60 3.27 8.11
CA ASP A 325 32.95 2.03 7.41
C ASP A 325 32.32 1.98 6.01
N ALA A 326 31.05 2.39 5.87
CA ALA A 326 30.39 2.50 4.57
C ALA A 326 31.04 3.52 3.60
N CYS A 327 31.83 4.46 4.14
CA CYS A 327 32.58 5.44 3.36
C CYS A 327 34.08 5.07 3.22
N ALA A 328 34.50 3.94 3.79
CA ALA A 328 35.88 3.50 3.77
C ALA A 328 36.33 3.08 2.36
N VAL A 329 37.60 3.30 2.06
CA VAL A 329 38.25 2.76 0.85
C VAL A 329 38.62 1.30 1.11
N ASP A 330 38.55 0.46 0.07
CA ASP A 330 38.92 -0.97 0.16
C ASP A 330 40.25 -1.18 0.90
N GLY A 331 40.19 -1.90 2.03
CA GLY A 331 41.34 -2.22 2.87
C GLY A 331 41.61 -1.24 4.02
N GLN A 332 40.81 -0.17 4.18
CA GLN A 332 40.84 0.69 5.36
C GLN A 332 39.60 0.47 6.23
N ALA A 333 39.77 0.59 7.54
CA ALA A 333 38.69 0.53 8.54
C ALA A 333 38.77 1.79 9.41
N PRO A 334 38.22 2.92 8.95
CA PRO A 334 38.20 4.15 9.73
C PRO A 334 37.34 3.97 10.98
N ASP A 335 37.89 4.33 12.13
CA ASP A 335 37.21 4.26 13.42
C ASP A 335 36.95 5.67 13.94
N LEU A 336 35.74 5.93 14.43
CA LEU A 336 35.38 7.22 15.02
C LEU A 336 36.34 7.61 16.14
N ARG A 337 36.82 6.64 16.93
CA ARG A 337 37.77 6.88 18.02
C ARG A 337 39.05 7.55 17.52
N SER A 338 39.52 7.20 16.33
CA SER A 338 40.75 7.74 15.75
C SER A 338 40.68 9.23 15.41
N MET A 339 39.47 9.81 15.32
CA MET A 339 39.25 11.23 15.05
C MET A 339 39.42 12.11 16.30
N PHE A 340 39.36 11.54 17.50
CA PHE A 340 39.39 12.26 18.77
C PHE A 340 40.69 12.01 19.52
N ALA A 341 41.17 13.02 20.24
CA ALA A 341 42.38 12.90 21.07
C ALA A 341 42.18 11.90 22.23
N GLU A 342 43.27 11.42 22.82
CA GLU A 342 43.20 10.35 23.84
C GLU A 342 42.38 10.74 25.08
N GLU A 343 42.31 12.04 25.39
CA GLU A 343 41.59 12.57 26.55
C GLU A 343 40.05 12.44 26.44
N VAL A 344 39.52 12.19 25.24
CA VAL A 344 38.10 11.88 25.03
C VAL A 344 37.95 10.36 25.00
N SER A 345 37.48 9.79 26.11
CA SER A 345 37.26 8.34 26.21
C SER A 345 36.03 7.89 25.42
N ASP A 346 35.99 6.61 25.04
CA ASP A 346 34.83 6.00 24.38
C ASP A 346 33.57 6.13 25.23
N GLN A 347 33.69 5.90 26.54
CA GLN A 347 32.57 6.08 27.47
C GLN A 347 32.04 7.52 27.43
N ARG A 348 32.94 8.51 27.38
CA ARG A 348 32.53 9.92 27.31
C ARG A 348 31.79 10.22 26.01
N MET A 349 32.23 9.65 24.88
CA MET A 349 31.55 9.77 23.59
C MET A 349 30.17 9.13 23.63
N ILE A 350 30.07 7.90 24.14
CA ILE A 350 28.81 7.16 24.30
C ILE A 350 27.82 7.95 25.16
N ASP A 351 28.25 8.47 26.31
CA ASP A 351 27.41 9.28 27.20
C ASP A 351 26.93 10.56 26.50
N ALA A 352 27.83 11.24 25.77
CA ALA A 352 27.49 12.43 25.01
C ALA A 352 26.49 12.12 23.89
N PHE A 353 26.70 11.03 23.14
CA PHE A 353 25.81 10.63 22.06
C PHE A 353 24.43 10.23 22.57
N GLY A 354 24.36 9.52 23.71
CA GLY A 354 23.09 9.21 24.38
C GLY A 354 22.28 10.47 24.70
N SER A 355 22.94 11.57 25.08
CA SER A 355 22.26 12.85 25.34
C SER A 355 21.62 13.49 24.09
N LEU A 356 22.11 13.15 22.89
CA LEU A 356 21.61 13.69 21.61
C LEU A 356 20.32 12.99 21.12
N ARG A 357 19.97 11.84 21.70
CA ARG A 357 18.75 11.02 21.53
C ARG A 357 18.47 10.45 20.14
N VAL A 358 18.82 11.14 19.05
CA VAL A 358 18.48 10.73 17.68
C VAL A 358 19.68 10.83 16.74
N PRO A 359 19.80 9.94 15.74
CA PRO A 359 20.90 9.95 14.77
C PRO A 359 21.08 11.30 14.07
N ARG A 360 19.99 12.00 13.77
CA ARG A 360 20.05 13.30 13.10
C ARG A 360 20.84 14.32 13.90
N ASN A 361 20.66 14.33 15.23
CA ASN A 361 21.36 15.25 16.11
C ASN A 361 22.82 14.84 16.30
N LEU A 362 23.09 13.54 16.39
CA LEU A 362 24.46 13.01 16.38
C LEU A 362 25.25 13.51 15.18
N PHE A 363 24.75 13.32 13.95
CA PHE A 363 25.51 13.71 12.76
C PHE A 363 25.64 15.22 12.59
N LYS A 364 24.63 16.02 12.99
CA LYS A 364 24.75 17.48 13.04
C LYS A 364 25.82 17.93 14.04
N PHE A 365 25.85 17.30 15.22
CA PHE A 365 26.84 17.56 16.24
C PHE A 365 28.25 17.19 15.73
N LEU A 366 28.46 15.97 15.24
CA LEU A 366 29.75 15.52 14.71
C LEU A 366 30.25 16.45 13.59
N TYR A 367 29.38 16.82 12.64
CA TYR A 367 29.72 17.80 11.62
C TYR A 367 30.18 19.14 12.22
N ARG A 368 29.45 19.67 13.20
CA ARG A 368 29.80 20.93 13.86
C ARG A 368 31.14 20.83 14.59
N VAL A 369 31.43 19.71 15.25
CA VAL A 369 32.71 19.48 15.93
C VAL A 369 33.85 19.46 14.92
N ILE A 370 33.70 18.75 13.80
CA ILE A 370 34.71 18.70 12.74
C ILE A 370 34.98 20.10 12.18
N VAL A 371 33.92 20.85 11.87
CA VAL A 371 34.04 22.22 11.35
C VAL A 371 34.70 23.15 12.37
N ALA A 372 34.32 23.07 13.65
CA ALA A 372 34.93 23.87 14.70
C ALA A 372 36.43 23.57 14.85
N HIS A 373 36.81 22.29 14.80
CA HIS A 373 38.21 21.86 14.86
C HIS A 373 39.02 22.32 13.65
N CYS A 374 38.47 22.20 12.43
CA CYS A 374 39.17 22.64 11.23
C CYS A 374 39.35 24.17 11.20
N ASN A 375 38.42 24.92 11.78
CA ASN A 375 38.51 26.39 11.83
C ASN A 375 39.46 26.92 12.91
N SER A 376 39.84 26.10 13.90
CA SER A 376 40.71 26.51 15.00
C SER A 376 42.20 26.26 14.74
N HIS A 377 42.55 25.52 13.68
CA HIS A 377 43.92 25.15 13.36
C HIS A 377 44.27 25.60 11.93
N THR A 378 45.55 25.76 11.65
CA THR A 378 46.03 26.16 10.33
C THR A 378 46.82 25.02 9.69
N ASP A 379 46.92 25.01 8.36
CA ASP A 379 47.72 24.01 7.64
C ASP A 379 49.22 24.04 8.05
N ALA A 380 49.70 25.16 8.60
CA ALA A 380 51.09 25.30 9.06
C ALA A 380 51.37 24.60 10.40
N ASP A 381 50.34 24.41 11.24
CA ASP A 381 50.41 23.70 12.52
C ASP A 381 49.21 22.75 12.64
N PRO A 382 49.26 21.60 11.94
CA PRO A 382 48.11 20.73 11.80
C PRO A 382 47.91 19.86 13.04
N VAL A 383 46.72 19.94 13.61
CA VAL A 383 46.26 19.03 14.66
C VAL A 383 45.25 18.05 14.05
N TRP A 384 45.62 16.78 13.97
CA TRP A 384 44.82 15.74 13.28
C TRP A 384 43.75 15.07 14.16
N SER A 385 43.83 15.25 15.48
CA SER A 385 42.87 14.70 16.44
C SER A 385 42.10 15.82 17.14
N ILE A 386 40.78 15.66 17.27
CA ILE A 386 39.92 16.65 17.92
C ILE A 386 40.19 16.65 19.43
N PRO A 387 40.64 17.78 20.03
CA PRO A 387 40.92 17.86 21.46
C PRO A 387 39.63 17.87 22.28
N ARG A 388 39.74 17.46 23.55
CA ARG A 388 38.60 17.42 24.49
C ARG A 388 37.91 18.77 24.64
N GLU A 389 38.67 19.87 24.63
CA GLU A 389 38.13 21.23 24.77
C GLU A 389 37.12 21.56 23.65
N THR A 390 37.48 21.29 22.40
CA THR A 390 36.61 21.50 21.24
C THR A 390 35.36 20.63 21.29
N PHE A 391 35.50 19.36 21.69
CA PHE A 391 34.40 18.43 21.86
C PHE A 391 33.39 18.92 22.91
N GLU A 392 33.86 19.23 24.13
CA GLU A 392 33.00 19.65 25.24
C GLU A 392 32.36 21.03 24.99
N ALA A 393 33.12 21.97 24.42
CA ALA A 393 32.60 23.30 24.10
C ALA A 393 31.47 23.21 23.05
N THR A 394 31.67 22.41 22.00
CA THR A 394 30.66 22.22 20.95
C THR A 394 29.44 21.48 21.49
N LEU A 395 29.64 20.48 22.35
CA LEU A 395 28.55 19.71 22.96
C LEU A 395 27.70 20.62 23.85
N ALA A 396 28.32 21.44 24.70
CA ALA A 396 27.62 22.36 25.59
C ALA A 396 26.80 23.41 24.82
N VAL A 397 27.26 23.86 23.66
CA VAL A 397 26.49 24.76 22.79
C VAL A 397 25.33 24.00 22.12
N TYR A 398 25.60 22.83 21.53
CA TYR A 398 24.59 22.04 20.85
C TYR A 398 23.45 21.60 21.79
N SER A 399 23.78 21.11 22.99
CA SER A 399 22.78 20.72 23.98
C SER A 399 21.92 21.88 24.45
N ARG A 400 22.47 23.10 24.54
CA ARG A 400 21.69 24.31 24.88
C ARG A 400 20.72 24.69 23.76
N GLU A 401 21.17 24.65 22.51
CA GLU A 401 20.32 24.89 21.34
C GLU A 401 19.21 23.85 21.24
N GLN A 402 19.54 22.56 21.39
CA GLN A 402 18.56 21.48 21.41
C GLN A 402 17.51 21.67 22.52
N ALA A 403 17.94 22.02 23.73
CA ALA A 403 17.02 22.28 24.83
C ALA A 403 16.15 23.54 24.61
N ALA A 404 16.55 24.48 23.76
CA ALA A 404 15.75 25.63 23.37
C ALA A 404 14.69 25.25 22.31
N VAL A 405 15.07 24.41 21.34
CA VAL A 405 14.16 23.84 20.34
C VAL A 405 13.09 22.96 21.01
N ASP A 406 13.49 22.07 21.91
CA ASP A 406 12.57 21.18 22.64
C ASP A 406 11.56 21.97 23.49
N ARG A 407 11.91 23.17 23.95
CA ARG A 407 11.03 24.08 24.69
C ARG A 407 10.16 24.96 23.78
N GLY A 408 10.28 24.84 22.46
CA GLY A 408 9.57 25.67 21.49
C GLY A 408 10.03 27.13 21.46
N LEU A 409 11.21 27.43 22.03
CA LEU A 409 11.77 28.79 22.13
C LEU A 409 12.57 29.21 20.88
N SER A 410 12.82 28.26 19.98
CA SER A 410 13.51 28.46 18.70
C SER A 410 12.50 28.21 17.57
N ALA A 411 12.29 29.20 16.70
CA ALA A 411 11.57 28.98 15.45
C ALA A 411 12.34 27.99 14.57
N SER A 412 11.62 27.03 13.98
CA SER A 412 12.13 26.03 13.04
C SER A 412 12.58 26.64 11.72
#